data_AF-A0A5B9GKW5-F1
#
_entry.id   AF-A0A5B9GKW5-F1
#
_cell.length_a   1.000
_cell.length_b   1.000
_cell.length_c   1.000
_cell.angle_alpha   90.00
_cell.angle_beta   90.00
_cell.angle_gamma   90.00
#
_symmetry.space_group_name_H-M   'P 1'
#
loop_
_entity.id
_entity.type
_entity.pdbx_description
1 polymer ?
#
loop_
_entity_poly.entity_id
_entity_poly.type
_entity_poly.pdbx_seq_one_letter_code
_entity_poly.pdbx_strand_id
1 'polypeptide(L)' 'MTHFSNEIRSFADSRETSYEIAQAIFDLFPGNEENVWEEPSDAQRTAIVSAAWEMADADEDSLIWGCEKFSRDA' A
#
# COMPACT_ATOMS: atom_id res chain seq x y z
N MET A 1 5.51 -2.46 -15.71
CA MET A 1 5.16 -1.10 -15.26
C MET A 1 3.68 -1.05 -14.96
N THR A 2 3.35 -1.20 -13.68
CA THR A 2 2.00 -1.05 -13.14
C THR A 2 1.57 0.40 -13.30
N HIS A 3 0.42 0.64 -13.90
CA HIS A 3 -0.05 2.00 -14.19
C HIS A 3 -1.02 2.46 -13.10
N PHE A 4 -0.50 3.14 -12.08
CA PHE A 4 -1.32 3.69 -10.99
C PHE A 4 -2.16 4.88 -11.45
N SER A 5 -3.35 5.03 -10.89
CA SER A 5 -4.21 6.19 -11.13
C SER A 5 -3.62 7.47 -10.52
N ASN A 6 -4.02 8.65 -11.00
CA ASN A 6 -3.57 9.92 -10.44
C ASN A 6 -3.98 10.09 -8.97
N GLU A 7 -5.13 9.53 -8.58
CA GLU A 7 -5.64 9.56 -7.21
C GLU A 7 -4.75 8.75 -6.27
N ILE A 8 -4.39 7.52 -6.67
CA ILE A 8 -3.51 6.63 -5.90
C ILE A 8 -2.11 7.23 -5.77
N ARG A 9 -1.58 7.84 -6.84
CA ARG A 9 -0.30 8.56 -6.77
C ARG A 9 -0.35 9.72 -5.79
N SER A 10 -1.37 10.56 -5.90
CA SER A 10 -1.54 11.70 -4.98
C SER A 10 -1.71 11.22 -3.53
N PHE A 11 -2.42 10.12 -3.31
CA PHE A 11 -2.60 9.52 -2.00
C PHE A 11 -1.27 9.05 -1.43
N ALA A 12 -0.54 8.22 -2.17
CA ALA A 12 0.78 7.71 -1.84
C ALA A 12 1.78 8.84 -1.53
N ASP A 13 1.91 9.82 -2.41
CA ASP A 13 2.86 10.92 -2.28
C ASP A 13 2.56 11.78 -1.05
N SER A 14 1.28 12.07 -0.77
CA SER A 14 0.86 12.87 0.39
C SER A 14 1.16 12.20 1.74
N ARG A 15 1.35 10.88 1.73
CA ARG A 15 1.42 10.00 2.90
C ARG A 15 2.73 9.25 2.98
N GLU A 16 3.72 9.61 2.14
CA GLU A 16 5.01 8.93 2.03
C GLU A 16 4.86 7.40 1.98
N THR A 17 3.89 6.93 1.19
CA THR A 17 3.48 5.53 1.11
C THR A 17 3.79 4.97 -0.28
N SER A 18 4.23 3.71 -0.36
CA SER A 18 4.47 3.02 -1.64
C SER A 18 3.18 2.92 -2.46
N TYR A 19 3.30 3.06 -3.78
CA TYR A 19 2.15 3.04 -4.68
C TYR A 19 1.42 1.71 -4.66
N GLU A 20 2.13 0.60 -4.42
CA GLU A 20 1.58 -0.75 -4.29
C GLU A 20 0.70 -0.86 -3.04
N ILE A 21 1.12 -0.26 -1.93
CA ILE A 21 0.32 -0.22 -0.70
C ILE A 21 -0.92 0.66 -0.91
N ALA A 22 -0.75 1.84 -1.49
CA ALA A 22 -1.88 2.71 -1.81
C ALA A 22 -2.88 1.98 -2.74
N GLN A 23 -2.41 1.35 -3.81
CA GLN A 23 -3.24 0.57 -4.73
C GLN A 23 -3.97 -0.56 -3.99
N ALA A 24 -3.28 -1.31 -3.12
CA ALA A 24 -3.89 -2.39 -2.35
C ALA A 24 -5.00 -1.89 -1.41
N ILE A 25 -4.83 -0.71 -0.81
CA ILE A 25 -5.87 -0.07 0.02
C ILE A 25 -7.10 0.25 -0.83
N PHE A 26 -6.91 0.88 -1.99
CA PHE A 26 -8.00 1.25 -2.90
C PHE A 26 -8.74 0.02 -3.48
N ASP A 27 -8.02 -1.05 -3.81
CA ASP A 27 -8.63 -2.27 -4.34
C ASP A 27 -9.39 -3.08 -3.29
N LEU A 28 -8.85 -3.18 -2.06
CA LEU A 28 -9.44 -4.00 -1.01
C LEU A 28 -10.52 -3.26 -0.21
N PHE A 29 -10.42 -1.93 -0.08
CA PHE A 29 -11.28 -1.11 0.78
C PHE A 29 -11.80 0.16 0.07
N PRO A 30 -12.51 0.03 -1.05
CA PRO A 30 -13.00 1.17 -1.82
C PRO A 30 -13.97 2.03 -0.99
N GLY A 31 -13.71 3.34 -0.93
CA GLY A 31 -14.46 4.33 -0.16
C GLY A 31 -14.14 4.36 1.34
N ASN A 32 -13.15 3.60 1.80
CA ASN A 32 -12.68 3.61 3.20
C ASN A 32 -11.15 3.73 3.30
N GLU A 33 -10.51 4.20 2.24
CA GLU A 33 -9.06 4.20 2.05
C GLU A 33 -8.34 5.04 3.10
N GLU A 34 -8.88 6.21 3.44
CA GLU A 34 -8.30 7.10 4.45
C GLU A 34 -8.30 6.44 5.83
N ASN A 35 -9.46 5.94 6.28
CA ASN A 35 -9.59 5.29 7.59
C ASN A 35 -8.71 4.04 7.69
N VAL A 36 -8.65 3.24 6.61
CA VAL A 36 -7.82 2.03 6.58
C VAL A 36 -6.34 2.37 6.57
N TRP A 37 -5.93 3.47 5.92
CA TRP A 37 -4.55 3.91 5.96
C TRP A 37 -4.12 4.42 7.34
N GLU A 38 -4.99 5.17 8.03
CA GLU A 38 -4.70 5.75 9.34
C GLU A 38 -4.74 4.71 10.47
N GLU A 39 -5.79 3.87 10.51
CA GLU A 39 -6.00 2.90 11.58
C GLU A 39 -6.47 1.54 11.02
N PRO A 40 -5.60 0.81 10.30
CA PRO A 40 -5.93 -0.54 9.86
C PRO A 40 -6.02 -1.48 11.06
N SER A 41 -7.01 -2.37 11.08
CA SER A 41 -6.93 -3.57 11.93
C SER A 41 -5.79 -4.49 11.46
N ASP A 42 -5.27 -5.34 12.34
CA ASP A 42 -4.21 -6.30 11.99
C ASP A 42 -4.54 -7.13 10.75
N ALA A 43 -5.80 -7.59 10.63
CA ALA A 43 -6.25 -8.37 9.48
C ALA A 43 -6.22 -7.56 8.18
N GLN A 44 -6.65 -6.29 8.21
CA GLN A 44 -6.60 -5.40 7.05
C GLN A 44 -5.15 -5.13 6.65
N ARG A 45 -4.31 -4.81 7.65
CA ARG A 45 -2.89 -4.56 7.45
C ARG A 45 -2.20 -5.73 6.76
N THR A 46 -2.40 -6.95 7.25
CA THR A 46 -1.84 -8.17 6.63
C THR A 46 -2.33 -8.35 5.19
N ALA A 47 -3.63 -8.18 4.94
CA ALA A 47 -4.20 -8.32 3.60
C ALA A 47 -3.60 -7.30 2.61
N ILE A 48 -3.46 -6.04 3.04
CA ILE A 48 -2.91 -4.94 2.23
C ILE A 48 -1.46 -5.18 1.91
N VAL A 49 -0.64 -5.51 2.91
CA VAL A 49 0.79 -5.76 2.72
C VAL A 49 1.00 -6.96 1.80
N SER A 50 0.23 -8.03 1.97
CA SER A 50 0.28 -9.20 1.10
C SER A 50 -0.08 -8.83 -0.35
N ALA A 51 -1.19 -8.14 -0.57
CA ALA A 51 -1.61 -7.72 -1.91
C ALA A 51 -0.61 -6.76 -2.56
N ALA A 52 -0.05 -5.83 -1.78
CA ALA A 52 0.97 -4.91 -2.26
C ALA A 52 2.24 -5.65 -2.73
N TRP A 53 2.66 -6.70 -2.02
CA TRP A 53 3.78 -7.53 -2.43
C TRP A 53 3.52 -8.37 -3.69
N GLU A 54 2.27 -8.73 -3.97
CA GLU A 54 1.89 -9.37 -5.23
C GLU A 54 1.97 -8.43 -6.44
N MET A 55 1.86 -7.11 -6.19
CA MET A 55 1.96 -6.07 -7.22
C MET A 55 3.37 -5.49 -7.36
N ALA A 56 4.18 -5.58 -6.31
CA ALA A 56 5.54 -5.09 -6.28
C ALA A 56 6.42 -5.82 -7.30
N ASP A 57 7.33 -5.07 -7.93
CA ASP A 57 8.31 -5.64 -8.85
C ASP A 57 9.20 -6.69 -8.13
N ALA A 58 9.79 -7.60 -8.89
CA ALA A 58 10.61 -8.68 -8.34
C ALA A 58 11.86 -8.15 -7.60
N ASP A 59 12.39 -7.01 -8.05
CA ASP A 59 13.56 -6.34 -7.49
C ASP A 59 13.20 -5.34 -6.37
N GLU A 60 11.91 -5.23 -6.00
CA GLU A 60 11.51 -4.38 -4.87
C GLU A 60 11.81 -5.10 -3.55
N ASP A 61 12.63 -4.46 -2.72
CA ASP A 61 13.07 -5.00 -1.44
C ASP A 61 12.25 -4.46 -0.27
N SER A 62 11.53 -3.34 -0.48
CA SER A 62 10.72 -2.75 0.58
C SER A 62 9.50 -1.98 0.13
N LEU A 63 8.43 -2.07 0.93
CA LEU A 63 7.24 -1.24 0.82
C LEU A 63 7.11 -0.32 2.03
N ILE A 64 6.68 0.90 1.80
CA ILE A 64 6.54 1.94 2.83
C ILE A 64 5.07 2.26 3.06
N TRP A 65 4.65 2.35 4.32
CA TRP A 65 3.33 2.84 4.73
C TRP A 65 3.54 3.93 5.77
N GLY A 66 3.58 5.19 5.31
CA GLY A 66 3.95 6.32 6.15
C GLY A 66 5.34 6.12 6.77
N CYS A 67 5.40 5.96 8.08
CA CYS A 67 6.65 5.75 8.81
C CYS A 67 7.08 4.27 8.88
N GLU A 68 6.19 3.34 8.49
CA GLU A 68 6.45 1.91 8.60
C GLU A 68 7.08 1.36 7.32
N LYS A 69 8.05 0.46 7.50
CA LYS A 69 8.75 -0.21 6.40
C LYS A 69 8.53 -1.72 6.49
N PHE A 70 7.99 -2.30 5.42
CA PHE A 70 7.86 -3.74 5.23
C PHE A 70 8.99 -4.20 4.31
N SER A 71 9.69 -5.26 4.69
CA SER A 71 10.76 -5.85 3.90
C SER A 71 10.34 -7.24 3.42
N ARG A 72 10.81 -7.68 2.25
CA ARG A 72 10.42 -8.96 1.66
C ARG A 72 10.95 -10.19 2.44
N ASP A 73 12.01 -9.99 3.22
CA ASP A 73 12.77 -11.02 3.95
C ASP A 73 12.35 -11.19 5.44
N ALA A 74 11.17 -10.68 5.83
CA ALA A 74 10.67 -10.73 7.21
C ALA A 74 9.70 -11.90 7.47
#